data_AF-A0A453HPT4-F1
#
_entry.id   AF-A0A453HPT4-F1
#
_cell.length_a   1.000
_cell.length_b   1.000
_cell.length_c   1.000
_cell.angle_alpha   90.00
_cell.angle_beta   90.00
_cell.angle_gamma   90.00
#
_symmetry.space_group_name_H-M   'P 1'
#
loop_
_entity.id
_entity.type
_entity.pdbx_description
1 polymer ?
#
loop_
_entity_poly.entity_id
_entity_poly.type
_entity_poly.pdbx_seq_one_letter_code
_entity_poly.pdbx_strand_id
1 'polypeptide(L)' 'QHGIAIRSGHHCAQILHRTLGINASARASLHFYNTKEEVDAFIHGLKATIDFLTSHH' A
#
# COMPACT_ATOMS: atom_id res chain seq x y z
N GLN A 1 1.88 -6.14 -13.01
CA GLN A 1 1.87 -6.28 -11.54
C GLN A 1 3.33 -6.26 -11.06
N HIS A 2 3.73 -5.30 -10.21
CA HIS A 2 5.16 -5.02 -9.89
C HIS A 2 5.81 -6.01 -8.89
N GLY A 3 5.25 -7.22 -8.71
CA GLY A 3 5.80 -8.22 -7.79
C GLY A 3 5.68 -7.92 -6.29
N ILE A 4 5.06 -6.79 -5.92
CA ILE A 4 4.93 -6.37 -4.52
C ILE A 4 3.56 -6.78 -3.97
N ALA A 5 3.56 -7.62 -2.93
CA ALA A 5 2.34 -8.07 -2.27
C ALA A 5 1.94 -7.10 -1.15
N ILE A 6 0.82 -6.40 -1.33
CA ILE A 6 0.19 -5.55 -0.31
C ILE A 6 -1.21 -6.04 0.02
N ARG A 7 -1.69 -5.76 1.23
CA ARG A 7 -3.10 -6.00 1.61
C ARG A 7 -3.89 -4.70 1.51
N SER A 8 -5.10 -4.81 0.97
CA SER A 8 -6.10 -3.72 0.90
C SER A 8 -7.35 -4.14 1.67
N GLY A 9 -7.97 -3.20 2.38
CA GLY A 9 -9.24 -3.42 3.09
C GLY A 9 -9.24 -2.81 4.49
N HIS A 10 -10.14 -3.29 5.35
CA HIS A 10 -10.25 -2.83 6.74
C HIS A 10 -9.25 -3.50 7.70
N HIS A 11 -8.46 -4.47 7.23
CA HIS A 11 -7.48 -5.22 8.02
C HIS A 11 -8.02 -5.81 9.33
N CYS A 12 -9.32 -6.17 9.37
CA CYS A 12 -10.05 -6.57 10.58
C CYS A 12 -10.06 -5.50 11.71
N ALA A 13 -9.77 -4.24 11.38
CA ALA A 13 -9.69 -3.08 12.27
C ALA A 13 -10.74 -2.01 11.90
N GLN A 14 -11.99 -2.43 11.68
CA GLN A 14 -13.09 -1.58 11.20
C GLN A 14 -13.39 -0.38 12.13
N ILE A 15 -13.21 -0.55 13.45
CA ILE A 15 -13.40 0.54 14.42
C ILE A 15 -12.35 1.65 14.20
N LEU A 16 -11.08 1.28 13.98
CA LEU A 16 -10.01 2.24 13.72
C LEU A 16 -10.24 3.01 12.41
N HIS A 17 -10.68 2.31 11.36
CA HIS A 17 -11.03 2.93 10.08
C HIS A 17 -12.19 3.92 10.22
N ARG A 18 -13.21 3.59 11.03
CA ARG A 18 -14.32 4.49 11.34
C ARG A 18 -13.85 5.74 12.09
N THR A 19 -12.96 5.63 13.07
CA THR A 19 -12.40 6.79 13.79
C THR A 19 -11.55 7.69 12.89
N LEU A 20 -10.84 7.10 11.93
CA LEU A 20 -10.02 7.84 10.95
C LEU A 20 -10.84 8.40 9.76
N GLY A 21 -12.13 8.09 9.67
CA GLY A 21 -13.00 8.56 8.58
C GLY A 21 -12.67 7.97 7.21
N ILE A 22 -11.95 6.83 7.14
CA ILE A 22 -11.54 6.18 5.89
C ILE A 22 -12.16 4.79 5.74
N ASN A 23 -12.62 4.46 4.53
CA ASN A 23 -13.25 3.16 4.26
C ASN A 23 -12.24 2.03 4.04
N ALA A 24 -11.03 2.33 3.62
CA ALA A 24 -9.99 1.33 3.38
C ALA A 24 -8.61 1.95 3.48
N SER A 25 -7.61 1.12 3.75
CA SER A 25 -6.20 1.50 3.71
C SER A 25 -5.42 0.41 3.00
N ALA A 26 -4.37 0.80 2.28
CA ALA A 26 -3.37 -0.13 1.77
C ALA A 26 -2.27 -0.27 2.83
N ARG A 27 -1.87 -1.50 3.15
CA ARG A 27 -0.83 -1.78 4.15
C ARG A 27 0.29 -2.62 3.53
N ALA A 28 1.48 -2.03 3.47
CA ALA A 28 2.73 -2.77 3.32
C ALA A 28 3.22 -3.18 4.72
N SER A 29 3.57 -4.45 4.92
CA SER A 29 4.04 -4.98 6.19
C SER A 29 5.41 -5.61 5.98
N LEU A 30 6.42 -5.11 6.70
CA LEU A 30 7.80 -5.59 6.62
C LEU A 30 8.07 -6.63 7.71
N HIS A 31 9.07 -7.48 7.48
CA HIS A 31 9.56 -8.51 8.37
C HIS A 31 11.10 -8.60 8.31
N PHE A 32 11.70 -9.43 9.16
CA PHE A 32 13.17 -9.51 9.32
C PHE A 32 13.94 -9.95 8.05
N TYR A 33 13.26 -10.55 7.08
CA TYR A 33 13.83 -10.95 5.79
C TYR A 33 13.72 -9.87 4.71
N ASN A 34 13.11 -8.71 5.02
CA ASN A 34 13.00 -7.65 4.05
C ASN A 34 14.27 -6.81 3.97
N THR A 35 14.59 -6.35 2.76
CA THR A 35 15.75 -5.51 2.50
C THR A 35 15.35 -4.08 2.15
N LYS A 36 16.30 -3.15 2.22
CA LYS A 36 16.05 -1.74 1.86
C LYS A 36 15.71 -1.60 0.37
N GLU A 37 16.34 -2.41 -0.45
CA GLU A 37 16.14 -2.45 -1.90
C GLU A 37 14.69 -2.86 -2.25
N GLU A 38 14.08 -3.76 -1.47
CA GLU A 38 12.68 -4.12 -1.62
C GLU A 38 11.74 -2.96 -1.25
N VAL A 39 12.10 -2.16 -0.24
CA VAL A 39 11.37 -0.95 0.13
C VAL A 39 11.46 0.08 -0.99
N ASP A 40 12.64 0.28 -1.57
CA ASP A 40 12.84 1.20 -2.69
C ASP A 40 12.03 0.77 -3.93
N ALA A 41 12.03 -0.54 -4.23
CA ALA A 41 11.19 -1.10 -5.30
C ALA A 41 9.69 -0.87 -5.03
N PHE A 42 9.25 -0.99 -3.77
CA PHE A 42 7.87 -0.66 -3.39
C PHE A 42 7.52 0.80 -3.62
N ILE A 43 8.38 1.73 -3.22
CA ILE A 43 8.15 3.17 -3.41
C ILE A 43 8.08 3.52 -4.90
N HIS A 44 8.96 2.95 -5.73
CA HIS A 44 8.92 3.16 -7.17
C HIS A 44 7.61 2.63 -7.79
N GLY A 45 7.19 1.43 -7.43
CA GLY A 45 5.92 0.87 -7.93
C GLY A 45 4.69 1.65 -7.48
N LEU A 46 4.70 2.17 -6.25
CA LEU A 46 3.62 3.00 -5.72
C LEU A 46 3.50 4.32 -6.49
N LYS A 47 4.63 5.02 -6.72
CA LYS A 47 4.65 6.26 -7.52
C LYS A 47 4.11 6.02 -8.93
N ALA A 48 4.61 5.00 -9.63
CA ALA A 48 4.12 4.64 -10.96
C ALA A 48 2.61 4.34 -10.98
N THR A 49 2.09 3.69 -9.93
CA THR A 49 0.65 3.40 -9.80
C THR A 49 -0.17 4.68 -9.58
N ILE A 50 0.32 5.60 -8.75
CA ILE A 50 -0.32 6.92 -8.53
C ILE A 50 -0.33 7.72 -9.83
N ASP A 51 0.81 7.80 -10.52
CA ASP A 51 0.93 8.51 -11.79
C ASP A 51 -0.01 7.94 -12.85
N PHE A 52 -0.11 6.61 -12.95
CA PHE A 52 -1.04 5.94 -13.85
C PHE A 52 -2.50 6.29 -13.55
N LEU A 53 -2.91 6.24 -12.27
CA LEU A 53 -4.27 6.53 -11.88
C LEU A 53 -4.63 8.03 -11.99
N THR A 54 -3.67 8.92 -11.78
CA THR A 54 -3.90 10.38 -11.84
C THR A 54 -3.79 10.95 -13.25
N SER A 55 -2.99 10.35 -14.13
CA SER A 55 -2.86 10.76 -15.54
C SER A 55 -4.02 10.31 -16.44
N HIS A 56 -4.86 9.39 -15.97
CA HIS A 56 -6.03 8.86 -16.69
C HIS A 56 -7.36 9.35 -16.08
N HIS A 57 -7.33 10.45 -15.35
CA HIS A 57 -8.50 11.15 -14.78
C HIS A 57 -8.72 12.52 -15.42
#